data_AF-A0ABC9A6P9-F1
#
_entry.id   AF-A0ABC9A6P9-F1
#
_cell.length_a   1.000
_cell.length_b   1.000
_cell.length_c   1.000
_cell.angle_alpha   90.00
_cell.angle_beta   90.00
_cell.angle_gamma   90.00
#
_symmetry.space_group_name_H-M   'P 1'
#
loop_
_entity.id
_entity.type
_entity.pdbx_description
1 polymer ?
#
loop_
_entity_poly.entity_id
_entity_poly.type
_entity_poly.pdbx_seq_one_letter_code
_entity_poly.pdbx_strand_id
1 'polypeptide(L)'
;MKPQVLLATLAVLAVVLAALRFSESKAEHGIGERAEAATPASAWPCCDRCGVCTRSIPPRCGCGDAAPGGCHPACKDCVKTTSAGGRVVFRCADRIINFCLRSCKPAA
;
A
#
# COMPACT_ATOMS: atom_id res chain seq x y z
N MET A 1 -59.06 4.69 0.04
CA MET A 1 -57.71 4.67 0.63
C MET A 1 -57.02 5.98 0.27
N LYS A 2 -56.58 6.78 1.25
CA LYS A 2 -56.13 8.16 1.02
C LYS A 2 -54.76 8.14 0.29
N PRO A 3 -54.61 8.78 -0.89
CA PRO A 3 -53.39 8.71 -1.69
C PRO A 3 -52.16 9.21 -0.93
N GLN A 4 -52.36 10.11 0.04
CA GLN A 4 -51.32 10.60 0.94
C GLN A 4 -50.68 9.52 1.82
N VAL A 5 -51.45 8.51 2.24
CA VAL A 5 -50.95 7.39 3.06
C VAL A 5 -50.08 6.45 2.23
N LEU A 6 -50.41 6.30 0.95
CA LEU A 6 -49.68 5.48 -0.01
C LEU A 6 -48.31 6.10 -0.35
N LEU A 7 -48.26 7.41 -0.51
CA LEU A 7 -47.01 8.13 -0.76
C LEU A 7 -46.08 8.11 0.47
N ALA A 8 -46.64 8.27 1.68
CA ALA A 8 -45.86 8.24 2.91
C ALA A 8 -45.24 6.86 3.18
N THR A 9 -45.98 5.78 2.92
CA THR A 9 -45.49 4.40 3.10
C THR A 9 -44.39 4.04 2.09
N LEU A 10 -44.51 4.47 0.84
CA LEU A 10 -43.46 4.30 -0.17
C LEU A 10 -42.17 5.05 0.20
N ALA A 11 -42.27 6.28 0.71
CA ALA A 11 -41.10 7.06 1.14
C ALA A 11 -40.36 6.40 2.31
N VAL A 12 -41.08 5.90 3.32
CA VAL A 12 -40.47 5.20 4.46
C VAL A 12 -39.81 3.90 4.03
N LEU A 13 -40.44 3.13 3.14
CA LEU A 13 -39.87 1.87 2.63
C LEU A 13 -38.56 2.11 1.84
N ALA A 14 -38.49 3.18 1.05
CA ALA A 14 -37.29 3.55 0.31
C ALA A 14 -36.11 3.91 1.24
N VAL A 15 -36.38 4.64 2.34
CA VAL A 15 -35.36 5.00 3.34
C VAL A 15 -34.85 3.76 4.09
N VAL A 16 -35.74 2.83 4.46
CA VAL A 16 -35.36 1.57 5.11
C VAL A 16 -34.51 0.70 4.18
N LEU A 17 -34.88 0.61 2.89
CA LEU A 17 -34.09 -0.11 1.89
C LEU A 17 -32.71 0.50 1.63
N ALA A 18 -32.58 1.83 1.71
CA ALA A 18 -31.29 2.52 1.56
C ALA A 18 -30.36 2.28 2.78
N ALA A 19 -30.91 2.21 4.00
CA ALA A 19 -30.14 1.91 5.20
C ALA A 19 -29.59 0.46 5.23
N LEU A 20 -30.30 -0.49 4.60
CA LEU A 20 -29.87 -1.89 4.52
C LEU A 20 -28.72 -2.15 3.52
N ARG A 21 -28.31 -1.14 2.72
CA ARG A 21 -27.23 -1.27 1.72
C ARG A 21 -25.84 -0.90 2.25
N PHE A 22 -25.69 -0.70 3.57
CA PHE A 22 -24.42 -0.32 4.20
C PHE A 22 -23.72 -1.45 4.97
N SER A 23 -24.02 -2.70 4.65
CA SER A 23 -23.32 -3.87 5.18
C SER A 23 -22.78 -4.71 4.04
N GLU A 24 -21.88 -4.14 3.24
CA GLU A 24 -21.06 -4.95 2.34
C GLU A 24 -19.99 -5.67 3.16
N SER A 25 -20.04 -6.98 3.05
CA SER A 25 -19.28 -7.98 3.76
C SER A 25 -17.77 -7.70 3.68
N LYS A 26 -17.11 -7.73 4.84
CA LYS A 26 -15.65 -7.88 4.91
C LYS A 26 -15.32 -9.28 4.40
N ALA A 27 -15.10 -9.40 3.09
CA ALA A 27 -14.58 -10.62 2.49
C ALA A 27 -13.11 -10.76 2.92
N GLU A 28 -12.88 -11.73 3.81
CA GLU A 28 -11.62 -12.44 3.95
C GLU A 28 -11.07 -12.77 2.56
N HIS A 29 -9.95 -12.16 2.18
CA HIS A 29 -9.17 -12.59 1.04
C HIS A 29 -7.97 -13.37 1.56
N GLY A 30 -8.11 -14.69 1.51
CA GLY A 30 -7.02 -15.63 1.64
C GLY A 30 -5.89 -15.34 0.65
N ILE A 31 -4.74 -15.88 0.99
CA ILE A 31 -3.57 -16.16 0.14
C ILE A 31 -3.92 -16.20 -1.37
N GLY A 32 -3.60 -15.10 -2.05
CA GLY A 32 -3.79 -14.93 -3.49
C GLY A 32 -2.50 -14.41 -4.12
N GLU A 33 -1.68 -15.33 -4.62
CA GLU A 33 -0.77 -15.07 -5.73
C GLU A 33 -1.60 -14.89 -7.01
N ARG A 34 -1.79 -13.64 -7.42
CA ARG A 34 -1.79 -13.28 -8.84
C ARG A 34 -1.54 -11.80 -9.01
N ALA A 35 -0.64 -11.50 -9.93
CA ALA A 35 -0.13 -10.19 -10.25
C ALA A 35 -1.25 -9.20 -10.55
N GLU A 36 -1.47 -8.25 -9.64
CA GLU A 36 -2.05 -6.97 -9.98
C GLU A 36 -1.09 -6.26 -10.92
N ALA A 37 -1.52 -6.07 -12.17
CA ALA A 37 -0.83 -5.30 -13.18
C ALA A 37 -0.80 -3.83 -12.76
N ALA A 38 0.21 -3.46 -11.97
CA ALA A 38 0.49 -2.09 -11.60
C ALA A 38 1.02 -1.34 -12.84
N THR A 39 0.27 -0.35 -13.30
CA THR A 39 0.72 0.67 -14.25
C THR A 39 2.00 1.37 -13.73
N PRO A 40 2.87 1.89 -14.62
CA PRO A 40 4.32 2.04 -14.38
C PRO A 40 4.73 3.28 -13.56
N ALA A 41 4.00 3.58 -12.48
CA ALA A 41 4.56 4.26 -11.32
C ALA A 41 4.91 3.16 -10.31
N SER A 42 6.08 2.56 -10.52
CA SER A 42 6.76 1.58 -9.67
C SER A 42 6.21 1.51 -8.23
N ALA A 43 5.53 0.41 -7.90
CA ALA A 43 4.84 0.18 -6.63
C ALA A 43 5.80 0.27 -5.43
N TRP A 44 6.01 1.49 -4.92
CA TRP A 44 6.73 1.74 -3.68
C TRP A 44 5.91 1.23 -2.49
N PRO A 45 6.51 0.57 -1.49
CA PRO A 45 7.94 0.28 -1.38
C PRO A 45 8.38 -0.96 -2.18
N CYS A 46 9.56 -0.89 -2.80
CA CYS A 46 10.30 -2.05 -3.35
C CYS A 46 11.72 -2.04 -2.77
N CYS A 47 12.34 -3.21 -2.62
CA CYS A 47 13.72 -3.35 -2.14
C CYS A 47 14.37 -4.63 -2.68
N ASP A 48 15.54 -4.50 -3.31
CA ASP A 48 16.38 -5.61 -3.76
C ASP A 48 17.38 -6.05 -2.67
N ARG A 49 17.88 -5.10 -1.85
CA ARG A 49 18.82 -5.40 -0.75
C ARG A 49 18.18 -5.19 0.60
N CYS A 50 17.60 -6.25 1.14
CA CYS A 50 16.95 -6.21 2.45
C CYS A 50 17.94 -6.06 3.60
N GLY A 51 17.60 -5.15 4.51
CA GLY A 51 18.29 -4.96 5.78
C GLY A 51 17.65 -5.76 6.92
N VAL A 52 17.88 -5.30 8.13
CA VAL A 52 17.30 -5.90 9.34
C VAL A 52 15.82 -5.52 9.46
N CYS A 53 14.98 -6.53 9.75
CA CYS A 53 13.56 -6.37 10.05
C CYS A 53 13.28 -6.48 11.55
N THR A 54 12.22 -5.81 12.02
CA THR A 54 11.65 -6.10 13.34
C THR A 54 11.00 -7.49 13.37
N ARG A 55 10.88 -8.08 14.56
CA ARG A 55 10.15 -9.35 14.78
C ARG A 55 8.64 -9.16 14.98
N SER A 56 8.11 -7.97 14.68
CA SER A 56 6.68 -7.67 14.75
C SER A 56 5.92 -8.26 13.56
N ILE A 57 4.60 -8.40 13.68
CA ILE A 57 3.71 -8.77 12.57
C ILE A 57 2.74 -7.60 12.35
N PRO A 58 2.80 -6.89 11.20
CA PRO A 58 3.75 -7.08 10.10
C PRO A 58 5.17 -6.60 10.44
N PRO A 59 6.21 -7.11 9.75
CA PRO A 59 7.58 -6.70 9.98
C PRO A 59 7.85 -5.32 9.39
N ARG A 60 8.63 -4.52 10.11
CA ARG A 60 9.19 -3.24 9.62
C ARG A 60 10.65 -3.45 9.26
N CYS A 61 10.97 -3.30 7.99
CA CYS A 61 12.29 -3.60 7.45
C CYS A 61 12.97 -2.31 6.96
N GLY A 62 14.28 -2.22 7.13
CA GLY A 62 15.10 -1.24 6.42
C GLY A 62 15.50 -1.76 5.03
N CYS A 63 15.72 -0.86 4.08
CA CYS A 63 16.25 -1.20 2.76
C CYS A 63 17.69 -0.68 2.59
N GLY A 64 18.56 -1.54 2.07
CA GLY A 64 19.96 -1.24 1.79
C GLY A 64 20.21 -0.71 0.38
N ASP A 65 19.18 -0.56 -0.44
CA ASP A 65 19.32 -0.04 -1.79
C ASP A 65 19.80 1.39 -1.81
N ALA A 66 20.68 1.65 -2.76
CA ALA A 66 21.31 2.92 -2.97
C ALA A 66 21.02 3.37 -4.39
N ALA A 67 20.44 4.57 -4.53
CA ALA A 67 20.12 5.18 -5.81
C ALA A 67 20.96 6.44 -6.02
N PRO A 68 21.47 6.71 -7.24
CA PRO A 68 22.22 7.93 -7.52
C PRO A 68 21.33 9.17 -7.59
N GLY A 69 20.03 9.02 -7.86
CA GLY A 69 19.09 10.12 -8.13
C GLY A 69 18.34 10.68 -6.92
N GLY A 70 18.64 10.23 -5.70
CA GLY A 70 17.87 10.57 -4.50
C GLY A 70 17.01 9.41 -4.01
N CYS A 71 16.28 9.66 -2.91
CA CYS A 71 15.33 8.70 -2.36
C CYS A 71 13.92 8.92 -2.92
N HIS A 72 13.07 7.91 -2.79
CA HIS A 72 11.64 8.06 -3.07
C HIS A 72 11.00 9.13 -2.17
N PRO A 73 10.04 9.96 -2.66
CA PRO A 73 9.44 11.06 -1.88
C PRO A 73 8.76 10.62 -0.57
N ALA A 74 8.32 9.37 -0.48
CA ALA A 74 7.72 8.80 0.73
C ALA A 74 8.75 8.36 1.78
N CYS A 75 10.05 8.37 1.45
CA CYS A 75 11.12 8.15 2.43
C CYS A 75 11.36 9.43 3.23
N LYS A 76 11.25 9.36 4.55
CA LYS A 76 11.43 10.51 5.44
C LYS A 76 12.91 10.80 5.69
N ASP A 77 13.68 9.75 5.95
CA ASP A 77 15.10 9.83 6.28
C ASP A 77 15.95 9.41 5.08
N CYS A 78 16.18 10.34 4.16
CA CYS A 78 17.06 10.12 3.01
C CYS A 78 18.51 10.45 3.34
N VAL A 79 19.35 9.42 3.42
CA VAL A 79 20.78 9.57 3.76
C VAL A 79 21.61 9.63 2.49
N LYS A 80 22.42 10.68 2.37
CA LYS A 80 23.44 10.83 1.32
C LYS A 80 24.75 10.20 1.79
N THR A 81 25.36 9.37 0.97
CA THR A 81 26.62 8.68 1.29
C THR A 81 27.54 8.64 0.06
N THR A 82 28.85 8.62 0.29
CA THR A 82 29.83 8.42 -0.77
C THR A 82 30.15 6.94 -0.88
N SER A 83 29.90 6.36 -2.04
CA SER A 83 30.26 4.98 -2.38
C SER A 83 31.79 4.82 -2.45
N ALA A 84 32.28 3.58 -2.36
CA ALA A 84 33.71 3.26 -2.43
C ALA A 84 34.42 3.81 -3.69
N GLY A 85 33.67 4.02 -4.79
CA GLY A 85 34.17 4.67 -6.01
C GLY A 85 34.04 6.19 -6.05
N GLY A 86 33.86 6.88 -4.92
CA GLY A 86 33.70 8.33 -4.85
C GLY A 86 32.36 8.88 -5.34
N ARG A 87 31.44 8.00 -5.77
CA ARG A 87 30.12 8.40 -6.27
C ARG A 87 29.16 8.70 -5.11
N VAL A 88 28.45 9.82 -5.21
CA VAL A 88 27.36 10.13 -4.29
C VAL A 88 26.19 9.20 -4.57
N VAL A 89 25.67 8.56 -3.53
CA VAL A 89 24.46 7.74 -3.56
C VAL A 89 23.55 8.10 -2.41
N PHE A 90 22.27 7.78 -2.56
CA PHE A 90 21.24 8.05 -1.57
C PHE A 90 20.59 6.75 -1.15
N ARG A 91 20.35 6.59 0.15
CA ARG A 91 19.71 5.42 0.75
C ARG A 91 18.58 5.89 1.67
N CYS A 92 17.45 5.19 1.62
CA CYS A 92 16.39 5.40 2.59
C CYS A 92 16.72 4.70 3.92
N ALA A 93 16.75 5.45 5.02
CA ALA A 93 17.01 4.91 6.36
C ALA A 93 15.74 4.51 7.12
N ASP A 94 14.55 4.81 6.59
CA ASP A 94 13.28 4.44 7.19
C ASP A 94 13.13 2.93 7.35
N ARG A 95 12.49 2.52 8.46
CA ARG A 95 11.89 1.18 8.56
C ARG A 95 10.45 1.22 8.08
N ILE A 96 10.21 0.67 6.90
CA ILE A 96 8.89 0.63 6.26
C ILE A 96 8.28 -0.76 6.47
N ILE A 97 6.96 -0.81 6.70
CA ILE A 97 6.22 -2.06 6.78
C ILE A 97 6.35 -2.78 5.43
N ASN A 98 6.69 -4.07 5.44
CA ASN A 98 6.75 -4.89 4.23
C ASN A 98 7.71 -4.37 3.12
N PHE A 99 8.70 -3.54 3.47
CA PHE A 99 9.66 -2.98 2.50
C PHE A 99 10.35 -4.07 1.65
N CYS A 100 10.51 -5.25 2.24
CA CYS A 100 11.24 -6.37 1.68
C CYS A 100 10.39 -7.44 0.98
N LEU A 101 9.07 -7.23 0.86
CA LEU A 101 8.20 -8.22 0.22
C LEU A 101 8.22 -8.14 -1.32
N ARG A 102 8.72 -7.04 -1.89
CA ARG A 102 8.71 -6.77 -3.34
C ARG A 102 10.10 -6.36 -3.83
N SER A 103 10.58 -7.01 -4.89
CA SER A 103 11.80 -6.59 -5.61
C SER A 103 11.56 -5.35 -6.46
N CYS A 104 12.58 -4.51 -6.62
CA CYS A 104 12.53 -3.38 -7.55
C CYS A 104 12.77 -3.81 -9.00
N LYS A 105 13.41 -4.96 -9.22
CA LYS A 105 13.58 -5.54 -10.55
C LYS A 105 12.31 -6.28 -10.99
N PRO A 106 11.90 -6.15 -12.27
CA PRO A 106 10.84 -6.97 -12.84
C PRO A 106 11.25 -8.45 -12.83
N ALA A 107 10.25 -9.34 -12.73
CA ALA A 107 10.47 -10.78 -12.91
C ALA A 107 10.93 -11.04 -14.35
N ALA A 108 11.92 -11.92 -14.50
CA ALA A 108 12.50 -12.31 -15.79
C ALA A 108 11.59 -13.25 -16.57
#